data_AF-A0A0M3RF33-F1
#
_entry.id   AF-A0A0M3RF33-F1
#
_cell.length_a   1.000
_cell.length_b   1.000
_cell.length_c   1.000
_cell.angle_alpha   90.00
_cell.angle_beta   90.00
_cell.angle_gamma   90.00
#
_symmetry.space_group_name_H-M   'P 1'
#
loop_
_entity.id
_entity.type
_entity.pdbx_description
1 polymer ?
#
loop_
_entity_poly.entity_id
_entity_poly.type
_entity_poly.pdbx_seq_one_letter_code
_entity_poly.pdbx_strand_id
1 'polypeptide(L)'
;MLENPSNKTTQEGCLHKISKGKGIIMKLNKGVIGLFFLIVLLSGCQDSDKSIADTPKQATKGEDIVMEKPASAIGEAKLPATSPEEYIQQDKGDLYQKYIEGKEFSEDKAAYEQATKDAIDAYVEEISEKKTKKWDENKWAESITTALRTSYKDVAKEIENYEVVYEELRLPDGRLLQDISMDEVTQESNKKVNVVLVIDSSGSMKAKVGGEAKMALAKKSIEDLAKELPENVNVSLIAFGHKGTGSDADKQKSCSAVETMYPLKAYEGAEFENSLKKFNAMGWTPLASSIALANEQLSKEKDENTENFIYVVSDGIETCDGDPVAAAKKAVEDNTNVKINIIGFDVDSEADKQLKQVAEAGNGEYSSVKTKQQLAEIKDVWKEAVSINTWRWWAIHRFADNVWTTLDHQNAVRDLKSKYFTLFRNEDERLRTARQRLEEEGLIDPMMQNAITQVLNDRNDKIQTYMGDLSTKKSDEIKTTSDELSKKLDAIEKQVGL
;
A
#
# COMPACT_ATOMS: atom_id res chain seq x y z
N MET A 1 66.13 -20.51 -18.29
CA MET A 1 65.88 -19.13 -18.73
C MET A 1 64.95 -18.52 -17.68
N LEU A 2 65.53 -17.67 -16.82
CA LEU A 2 65.23 -16.23 -16.70
C LEU A 2 63.84 -15.96 -16.07
N GLU A 3 63.68 -15.20 -14.98
CA GLU A 3 64.63 -14.64 -14.00
C GLU A 3 63.86 -14.23 -12.71
N ASN A 4 64.57 -13.94 -11.62
CA ASN A 4 64.06 -13.42 -10.32
C ASN A 4 64.87 -12.09 -10.05
N PRO A 5 64.68 -11.25 -8.99
CA PRO A 5 63.77 -11.31 -7.85
C PRO A 5 63.19 -9.94 -7.30
N SER A 6 62.50 -10.02 -6.16
CA SER A 6 62.56 -9.06 -5.01
C SER A 6 62.08 -7.60 -5.11
N ASN A 7 61.11 -7.21 -4.26
CA ASN A 7 61.43 -6.29 -3.15
C ASN A 7 60.52 -6.44 -1.91
N LYS A 8 61.04 -6.07 -0.72
CA LYS A 8 60.36 -6.03 0.61
C LYS A 8 59.99 -4.59 0.98
N THR A 9 59.03 -4.37 1.89
CA THR A 9 59.27 -3.63 3.17
C THR A 9 58.12 -3.69 4.21
N THR A 10 58.50 -3.90 5.49
CA THR A 10 57.91 -3.46 6.80
C THR A 10 56.44 -3.78 7.20
N GLN A 11 56.11 -4.32 8.40
CA GLN A 11 56.28 -3.84 9.81
C GLN A 11 55.46 -2.55 10.11
N GLU A 12 54.74 -2.28 11.23
CA GLU A 12 54.36 -2.93 12.52
C GLU A 12 52.90 -2.46 12.89
N GLY A 13 52.20 -2.77 14.00
CA GLY A 13 52.37 -3.69 15.15
C GLY A 13 51.67 -3.15 16.44
N CYS A 14 51.16 -4.05 17.32
CA CYS A 14 50.54 -3.79 18.65
C CYS A 14 49.21 -2.97 18.68
N LEU A 15 48.12 -3.36 19.36
CA LEU A 15 47.84 -3.73 20.78
C LEU A 15 47.72 -2.55 21.78
N HIS A 16 46.48 -2.06 22.03
CA HIS A 16 45.80 -1.92 23.36
C HIS A 16 44.40 -1.28 23.12
N LYS A 17 43.24 -1.74 23.64
CA LYS A 17 42.78 -2.15 24.99
C LYS A 17 42.31 -0.96 25.86
N ILE A 18 41.00 -0.89 26.13
CA ILE A 18 40.23 -0.17 27.19
C ILE A 18 38.73 -0.33 26.80
N SER A 19 37.73 -0.52 27.65
CA SER A 19 37.64 -1.03 29.04
C SER A 19 36.20 -1.54 29.30
N LYS A 20 36.00 -2.35 30.34
CA LYS A 20 34.69 -2.83 30.79
C LYS A 20 33.84 -1.70 31.41
N GLY A 21 32.51 -1.75 31.27
CA GLY A 21 31.60 -0.86 32.01
C GLY A 21 30.13 -1.25 31.97
N LYS A 22 29.66 -1.92 33.05
CA LYS A 22 28.29 -1.99 33.62
C LYS A 22 27.18 -1.23 32.85
N GLY A 23 26.01 -1.80 32.54
CA GLY A 23 25.28 -2.80 33.33
C GLY A 23 24.49 -2.16 34.47
N ILE A 24 23.45 -1.38 34.15
CA ILE A 24 22.44 -0.90 35.11
C ILE A 24 21.05 -1.13 34.52
N ILE A 25 20.30 -2.02 35.16
CA ILE A 25 18.84 -2.12 35.06
C ILE A 25 18.26 -0.99 35.91
N MET A 26 17.36 -0.16 35.37
CA MET A 26 16.61 0.79 36.18
C MET A 26 15.10 0.61 35.97
N LYS A 27 14.41 0.44 37.10
CA LYS A 27 13.00 0.06 37.18
C LYS A 27 12.09 1.22 36.78
N LEU A 28 11.07 0.97 35.97
CA LEU A 28 9.85 1.78 36.06
C LEU A 28 9.21 1.51 37.43
N ASN A 29 8.84 2.58 38.15
CA ASN A 29 7.96 2.48 39.31
C ASN A 29 6.75 3.42 39.14
N LYS A 30 5.63 3.04 39.74
CA LYS A 30 4.30 3.59 39.49
C LYS A 30 4.03 4.87 40.30
N GLY A 31 3.21 5.74 39.73
CA GLY A 31 2.35 6.68 40.45
C GLY A 31 2.85 8.13 40.51
N VAL A 32 2.05 9.05 39.96
CA VAL A 32 1.18 9.95 40.74
C VAL A 32 -0.02 10.34 39.86
N ILE A 33 -1.19 10.46 40.48
CA ILE A 33 -2.47 10.86 39.87
C ILE A 33 -2.65 12.36 40.10
N GLY A 34 -3.18 13.12 39.13
CA GLY A 34 -3.56 14.52 39.41
C GLY A 34 -3.94 15.41 38.23
N LEU A 35 -5.19 15.31 37.78
CA LEU A 35 -6.10 16.44 37.56
C LEU A 35 -5.53 17.75 36.98
N PHE A 36 -5.88 18.10 35.73
CA PHE A 36 -6.30 19.48 35.42
C PHE A 36 -7.35 19.50 34.30
N PHE A 37 -8.56 19.89 34.67
CA PHE A 37 -9.72 20.09 33.80
C PHE A 37 -10.10 21.57 33.92
N LEU A 38 -10.69 22.15 32.87
CA LEU A 38 -11.47 23.40 32.90
C LEU A 38 -10.71 24.71 33.28
N ILE A 39 -10.61 25.64 32.32
CA ILE A 39 -10.65 27.08 32.60
C ILE A 39 -11.84 27.68 31.86
N VAL A 40 -12.49 28.65 32.51
CA VAL A 40 -13.91 28.93 32.41
C VAL A 40 -14.21 30.22 31.63
N LEU A 41 -15.37 30.21 30.97
CA LEU A 41 -16.01 31.34 30.30
C LEU A 41 -16.38 32.49 31.25
N LEU A 42 -16.41 33.71 30.69
CA LEU A 42 -17.18 34.89 31.13
C LEU A 42 -16.72 35.65 32.38
N SER A 43 -16.39 36.92 32.13
CA SER A 43 -16.83 38.04 32.96
C SER A 43 -17.15 39.19 32.03
N GLY A 44 -18.42 39.57 31.95
CA GLY A 44 -18.88 40.72 31.18
C GLY A 44 -19.53 41.77 32.08
N CYS A 45 -19.60 43.00 31.60
CA CYS A 45 -20.51 44.03 32.12
C CYS A 45 -21.20 44.75 30.96
N GLN A 46 -22.53 44.76 31.05
CA GLN A 46 -23.50 45.62 30.36
C GLN A 46 -23.47 47.05 30.97
N ASP A 47 -24.18 48.10 30.51
CA ASP A 47 -25.06 48.37 29.36
C ASP A 47 -25.18 49.90 29.18
N SER A 48 -25.69 50.37 28.02
CA SER A 48 -26.53 51.58 27.78
C SER A 48 -26.38 52.06 26.32
N ASP A 49 -27.43 52.41 25.57
CA ASP A 49 -28.86 52.43 25.90
C ASP A 49 -29.75 52.22 24.64
N LYS A 50 -31.04 51.95 24.85
CA LYS A 50 -32.07 51.75 23.80
C LYS A 50 -32.43 53.09 23.11
N SER A 51 -32.93 53.16 21.87
CA SER A 51 -34.11 52.45 21.36
C SER A 51 -34.20 52.34 19.82
N ILE A 52 -35.08 51.45 19.34
CA ILE A 52 -35.49 51.28 17.94
C ILE A 52 -36.93 51.81 17.77
N ALA A 53 -37.23 52.40 16.62
CA ALA A 53 -38.59 52.66 16.13
C ALA A 53 -38.73 52.18 14.67
N ASP A 54 -39.96 51.95 14.23
CA ASP A 54 -40.31 50.98 13.17
C ASP A 54 -40.04 51.35 11.69
N THR A 55 -39.92 50.26 10.90
CA THR A 55 -40.15 50.00 9.44
C THR A 55 -40.85 51.07 8.54
N PRO A 56 -40.73 51.01 7.18
CA PRO A 56 -40.33 49.86 6.32
C PRO A 56 -39.38 50.16 5.13
N LYS A 57 -39.07 49.09 4.36
CA LYS A 57 -38.25 49.04 3.13
C LYS A 57 -38.55 50.15 2.10
N GLN A 58 -37.50 50.77 1.57
CA GLN A 58 -37.43 51.10 0.13
C GLN A 58 -35.97 51.03 -0.36
N ALA A 59 -35.78 50.56 -1.60
CA ALA A 59 -34.45 50.35 -2.17
C ALA A 59 -33.81 51.67 -2.61
N THR A 60 -32.54 51.86 -2.27
CA THR A 60 -31.67 52.88 -2.86
C THR A 60 -30.41 52.22 -3.40
N LYS A 61 -30.00 52.65 -4.59
CA LYS A 61 -28.78 52.20 -5.26
C LYS A 61 -27.57 52.58 -4.40
N GLY A 62 -26.76 51.59 -4.04
CA GLY A 62 -25.37 51.86 -3.68
C GLY A 62 -24.60 52.20 -4.96
N GLU A 63 -23.76 53.23 -4.90
CA GLU A 63 -22.92 53.62 -6.03
C GLU A 63 -21.85 52.56 -6.27
N ASP A 64 -21.80 52.04 -7.50
CA ASP A 64 -20.69 51.20 -7.94
C ASP A 64 -19.40 52.04 -7.91
N ILE A 65 -18.52 51.76 -6.95
CA ILE A 65 -17.12 52.19 -7.02
C ILE A 65 -16.46 51.32 -8.09
N VAL A 66 -16.71 51.70 -9.35
CA VAL A 66 -15.93 51.22 -10.50
C VAL A 66 -14.50 51.70 -10.26
N MET A 67 -13.62 50.77 -9.91
CA MET A 67 -12.20 51.00 -10.11
C MET A 67 -11.96 51.11 -11.61
N GLU A 68 -11.93 52.35 -12.12
CA GLU A 68 -11.54 52.61 -13.50
C GLU A 68 -10.15 52.02 -13.75
N LYS A 69 -10.13 50.93 -14.50
CA LYS A 69 -8.94 50.38 -15.14
C LYS A 69 -8.26 51.54 -15.89
N PRO A 70 -7.02 51.91 -15.56
CA PRO A 70 -6.38 53.04 -16.24
C PRO A 70 -6.32 52.76 -17.73
N ALA A 71 -6.88 53.66 -18.52
CA ALA A 71 -7.00 53.53 -19.97
C ALA A 71 -5.61 53.59 -20.63
N SER A 72 -4.98 52.43 -20.74
CA SER A 72 -3.73 52.23 -21.47
C SER A 72 -4.00 52.33 -22.97
N ALA A 73 -3.76 53.51 -23.56
CA ALA A 73 -3.72 53.70 -25.00
C ALA A 73 -2.42 53.14 -25.60
N ILE A 74 -2.14 51.86 -25.34
CA ILE A 74 -1.06 51.08 -25.93
C ILE A 74 -1.74 50.00 -26.78
N GLY A 75 -1.31 49.84 -28.03
CA GLY A 75 -1.98 48.94 -28.99
C GLY A 75 -2.12 47.51 -28.49
N GLU A 76 -3.32 46.94 -28.65
CA GLU A 76 -3.55 45.51 -28.44
C GLU A 76 -2.78 44.72 -29.51
N ALA A 77 -1.97 43.76 -29.06
CA ALA A 77 -1.22 42.86 -29.92
C ALA A 77 -2.18 41.87 -30.61
N LYS A 78 -1.88 41.48 -31.85
CA LYS A 78 -2.65 40.44 -32.53
C LYS A 78 -2.24 39.06 -32.00
N LEU A 79 -2.98 38.52 -31.04
CA LEU A 79 -2.66 37.23 -30.40
C LEU A 79 -2.69 36.04 -31.38
N PRO A 80 -1.81 35.03 -31.22
CA PRO A 80 -1.84 33.78 -31.99
C PRO A 80 -3.11 32.95 -31.75
N ALA A 81 -3.60 32.32 -32.80
CA ALA A 81 -4.68 31.32 -32.73
C ALA A 81 -4.20 29.92 -32.29
N THR A 82 -2.92 29.76 -31.98
CA THR A 82 -2.29 28.49 -31.54
C THR A 82 -2.96 27.94 -30.29
N SER A 83 -3.22 26.64 -30.31
CA SER A 83 -3.87 25.90 -29.22
C SER A 83 -2.91 25.58 -28.08
N PRO A 84 -3.40 25.29 -26.85
CA PRO A 84 -2.55 24.83 -25.76
C PRO A 84 -1.78 23.55 -26.12
N GLU A 85 -2.43 22.57 -26.76
CA GLU A 85 -1.83 21.30 -27.17
C GLU A 85 -0.67 21.51 -28.15
N GLU A 86 -0.82 22.42 -29.11
CA GLU A 86 0.24 22.80 -30.05
C GLU A 86 1.45 23.38 -29.32
N TYR A 87 1.23 24.24 -28.32
CA TYR A 87 2.33 24.78 -27.49
C TYR A 87 3.02 23.70 -26.64
N ILE A 88 2.28 22.72 -26.10
CA ILE A 88 2.84 21.64 -25.29
C ILE A 88 3.68 20.67 -26.12
N GLN A 89 3.27 20.40 -27.37
CA GLN A 89 4.00 19.48 -28.27
C GLN A 89 5.26 20.09 -28.92
N GLN A 90 5.51 21.39 -28.74
CA GLN A 90 6.71 22.07 -29.24
C GLN A 90 8.00 21.47 -28.67
N ASP A 91 8.95 21.18 -29.56
CA ASP A 91 10.28 20.72 -29.19
C ASP A 91 11.13 21.86 -28.61
N LYS A 92 12.17 21.50 -27.86
CA LYS A 92 13.10 22.42 -27.16
C LYS A 92 13.72 23.42 -28.14
N GLY A 93 13.98 24.65 -27.67
CA GLY A 93 14.67 25.64 -28.49
C GLY A 93 16.17 25.32 -28.68
N ASP A 94 16.74 25.69 -29.83
CA ASP A 94 18.09 25.27 -30.21
C ASP A 94 19.17 25.74 -29.21
N LEU A 95 19.09 27.00 -28.77
CA LEU A 95 20.03 27.59 -27.81
C LEU A 95 19.73 27.15 -26.37
N TYR A 96 18.46 26.91 -26.04
CA TYR A 96 18.09 26.26 -24.79
C TYR A 96 18.74 24.88 -24.67
N GLN A 97 18.65 24.05 -25.70
CA GLN A 97 19.23 22.71 -25.73
C GLN A 97 20.77 22.77 -25.64
N LYS A 98 21.39 23.71 -26.36
CA LYS A 98 22.86 23.87 -26.41
C LYS A 98 23.49 24.33 -25.09
N TYR A 99 22.85 25.25 -24.37
CA TYR A 99 23.47 25.92 -23.21
C TYR A 99 22.83 25.55 -21.86
N ILE A 100 21.51 25.39 -21.83
CA ILE A 100 20.70 25.45 -20.60
C ILE A 100 20.20 24.08 -20.14
N GLU A 101 19.77 23.20 -21.05
CA GLU A 101 19.09 21.93 -20.72
C GLU A 101 19.80 21.12 -19.61
N GLY A 102 21.12 20.94 -19.72
CA GLY A 102 21.93 20.20 -18.74
C GLY A 102 22.11 20.89 -17.37
N LYS A 103 21.55 22.08 -17.16
CA LYS A 103 21.63 22.88 -15.91
C LYS A 103 20.27 23.28 -15.35
N GLU A 104 19.18 23.00 -16.05
CA GLU A 104 17.81 23.46 -15.73
C GLU A 104 17.35 23.09 -14.30
N PHE A 105 17.77 21.92 -13.81
CA PHE A 105 17.48 21.41 -12.46
C PHE A 105 18.75 21.29 -11.57
N SER A 106 19.80 22.06 -11.88
CA SER A 106 21.04 22.09 -11.10
C SER A 106 20.83 22.77 -9.74
N GLU A 107 21.46 22.25 -8.69
CA GLU A 107 21.58 22.97 -7.40
C GLU A 107 22.48 24.21 -7.52
N ASP A 108 23.43 24.22 -8.48
CA ASP A 108 24.26 25.37 -8.82
C ASP A 108 23.46 26.37 -9.68
N LYS A 109 22.79 27.31 -8.98
CA LYS A 109 22.03 28.40 -9.59
C LYS A 109 22.90 29.35 -10.40
N ALA A 110 24.13 29.62 -9.98
CA ALA A 110 25.03 30.52 -10.70
C ALA A 110 25.42 29.95 -12.06
N ALA A 111 25.61 28.63 -12.16
CA ALA A 111 25.83 27.95 -13.44
C ALA A 111 24.60 28.01 -14.36
N TYR A 112 23.37 27.92 -13.83
CA TYR A 112 22.13 28.11 -14.60
C TYR A 112 21.98 29.57 -15.09
N GLU A 113 22.22 30.55 -14.23
CA GLU A 113 22.14 31.98 -14.55
C GLU A 113 23.15 32.36 -15.65
N GLN A 114 24.40 31.92 -15.52
CA GLN A 114 25.43 32.17 -16.54
C GLN A 114 25.06 31.49 -17.88
N ALA A 115 24.57 30.25 -17.87
CA ALA A 115 24.15 29.56 -19.09
C ALA A 115 22.95 30.21 -19.77
N THR A 116 22.02 30.75 -18.99
CA THR A 116 20.88 31.53 -19.49
C THR A 116 21.37 32.80 -20.17
N LYS A 117 22.36 33.48 -19.58
CA LYS A 117 23.01 34.64 -20.19
C LYS A 117 23.72 34.28 -21.49
N ASP A 118 24.56 33.24 -21.50
CA ASP A 118 25.30 32.78 -22.69
C ASP A 118 24.36 32.47 -23.87
N ALA A 119 23.19 31.88 -23.58
CA ALA A 119 22.16 31.59 -24.58
C ALA A 119 21.47 32.85 -25.12
N ILE A 120 21.23 33.86 -24.28
CA ILE A 120 20.64 35.14 -24.68
C ILE A 120 21.65 35.95 -25.49
N ASP A 121 22.92 35.99 -25.07
CA ASP A 121 24.00 36.67 -25.80
C ASP A 121 24.16 36.06 -27.21
N ALA A 122 24.15 34.73 -27.33
CA ALA A 122 24.16 34.03 -28.62
C ALA A 122 22.90 34.32 -29.48
N TYR A 123 21.72 34.38 -28.88
CA TYR A 123 20.48 34.75 -29.59
C TYR A 123 20.55 36.17 -30.17
N VAL A 124 21.09 37.11 -29.39
CA VAL A 124 21.23 38.52 -29.77
C VAL A 124 22.27 38.69 -30.89
N GLU A 125 23.36 37.92 -30.85
CA GLU A 125 24.33 37.85 -31.96
C GLU A 125 23.64 37.36 -33.25
N GLU A 126 22.98 36.20 -33.22
CA GLU A 126 22.30 35.61 -34.38
C GLU A 126 21.17 36.47 -34.97
N ILE A 127 20.46 37.23 -34.15
CA ILE A 127 19.32 38.05 -34.60
C ILE A 127 19.77 39.40 -35.16
N SER A 128 20.94 39.90 -34.74
CA SER A 128 21.52 41.16 -35.24
C SER A 128 21.87 41.11 -36.73
N GLU A 129 22.24 39.93 -37.24
CA GLU A 129 22.53 39.70 -38.66
C GLU A 129 21.26 39.56 -39.53
N LYS A 130 20.09 39.34 -38.92
CA LYS A 130 18.83 39.06 -39.63
C LYS A 130 18.09 40.35 -39.99
N LYS A 131 17.33 40.33 -41.09
CA LYS A 131 16.51 41.47 -41.54
C LYS A 131 15.20 41.55 -40.72
N THR A 132 15.29 42.15 -39.54
CA THR A 132 14.21 42.22 -38.53
C THR A 132 13.27 43.43 -38.64
N LYS A 133 13.66 44.52 -39.33
CA LYS A 133 12.90 45.81 -39.44
C LYS A 133 11.44 45.75 -39.93
N LYS A 134 10.95 44.59 -40.37
CA LYS A 134 9.56 44.37 -40.84
C LYS A 134 8.85 43.24 -40.08
N TRP A 135 9.39 42.80 -38.95
CA TRP A 135 8.80 41.75 -38.15
C TRP A 135 7.71 42.34 -37.26
N ASP A 136 6.60 41.63 -37.15
CA ASP A 136 5.53 41.91 -36.20
C ASP A 136 5.83 41.24 -34.85
N GLU A 137 4.98 41.51 -33.87
CA GLU A 137 5.09 41.00 -32.51
C GLU A 137 5.07 39.46 -32.44
N ASN A 138 4.31 38.82 -33.35
CA ASN A 138 4.20 37.37 -33.44
C ASN A 138 5.49 36.74 -33.94
N LYS A 139 6.08 37.30 -35.00
CA LYS A 139 7.34 36.81 -35.56
C LYS A 139 8.52 37.02 -34.61
N TRP A 140 8.50 38.12 -33.84
CA TRP A 140 9.46 38.31 -32.76
C TRP A 140 9.27 37.28 -31.64
N ALA A 141 8.03 37.05 -31.18
CA ALA A 141 7.75 36.02 -30.17
C ALA A 141 8.15 34.61 -30.64
N GLU A 142 7.86 34.25 -31.89
CA GLU A 142 8.25 32.99 -32.54
C GLU A 142 9.78 32.84 -32.58
N SER A 143 10.53 33.90 -32.92
CA SER A 143 11.98 33.89 -32.95
C SER A 143 12.60 33.66 -31.56
N ILE A 144 12.14 34.40 -30.54
CA ILE A 144 12.66 34.25 -29.17
C ILE A 144 12.33 32.86 -28.63
N THR A 145 11.09 32.38 -28.81
CA THR A 145 10.67 31.06 -28.33
C THR A 145 11.37 29.93 -29.08
N THR A 146 11.51 29.99 -30.40
CA THR A 146 12.23 28.93 -31.16
C THR A 146 13.69 28.79 -30.73
N ALA A 147 14.34 29.87 -30.29
CA ALA A 147 15.70 29.81 -29.77
C ALA A 147 15.79 29.37 -28.29
N LEU A 148 14.90 29.89 -27.43
CA LEU A 148 15.08 29.86 -25.96
C LEU A 148 13.99 29.10 -25.18
N ARG A 149 12.97 28.54 -25.83
CA ARG A 149 11.89 27.82 -25.12
C ARG A 149 12.37 26.51 -24.51
N THR A 150 11.79 26.18 -23.36
CA THR A 150 11.82 24.81 -22.85
C THR A 150 10.72 23.98 -23.53
N SER A 151 10.69 22.67 -23.27
CA SER A 151 9.60 21.80 -23.73
C SER A 151 8.85 21.21 -22.55
N TYR A 152 7.53 21.38 -22.56
CA TYR A 152 6.62 20.83 -21.55
C TYR A 152 6.17 19.41 -21.87
N LYS A 153 6.40 18.96 -23.12
CA LYS A 153 6.04 17.66 -23.70
C LYS A 153 6.40 16.46 -22.82
N ASP A 154 7.60 16.47 -22.25
CA ASP A 154 8.10 15.38 -21.42
C ASP A 154 7.35 15.33 -20.08
N VAL A 155 7.16 16.47 -19.41
CA VAL A 155 6.43 16.55 -18.13
C VAL A 155 4.92 16.33 -18.31
N ALA A 156 4.34 16.82 -19.41
CA ALA A 156 2.95 16.52 -19.77
C ALA A 156 2.74 15.02 -19.92
N LYS A 157 3.61 14.32 -20.67
CA LYS A 157 3.58 12.86 -20.78
C LYS A 157 3.81 12.14 -19.45
N GLU A 158 4.70 12.64 -18.60
CA GLU A 158 4.91 12.06 -17.26
C GLU A 158 3.63 12.13 -16.41
N ILE A 159 2.85 13.22 -16.51
CA ILE A 159 1.57 13.36 -15.77
C ILE A 159 0.44 12.55 -16.45
N GLU A 160 0.33 12.59 -17.78
CA GLU A 160 -0.68 11.83 -18.55
C GLU A 160 -0.56 10.31 -18.29
N ASN A 161 0.67 9.79 -18.37
CA ASN A 161 0.98 8.38 -18.19
C ASN A 161 1.27 8.01 -16.73
N TYR A 162 1.02 8.92 -15.77
CA TYR A 162 1.14 8.59 -14.35
C TYR A 162 0.07 7.56 -13.97
N GLU A 163 0.51 6.35 -13.66
CA GLU A 163 -0.36 5.23 -13.31
C GLU A 163 -0.71 5.28 -11.81
N VAL A 164 -2.01 5.31 -11.50
CA VAL A 164 -2.52 5.35 -10.13
C VAL A 164 -2.65 3.91 -9.61
N VAL A 165 -1.50 3.33 -9.24
CA VAL A 165 -1.40 1.94 -8.75
C VAL A 165 -1.29 1.90 -7.23
N TYR A 166 -2.40 1.60 -6.58
CA TYR A 166 -2.40 1.17 -5.17
C TYR A 166 -1.67 -0.16 -5.01
N GLU A 167 -1.10 -0.44 -3.83
CA GLU A 167 -0.57 -1.79 -3.58
C GLU A 167 -1.69 -2.79 -3.83
N GLU A 168 -1.38 -3.81 -4.65
CA GLU A 168 -2.36 -4.81 -5.07
C GLU A 168 -2.94 -5.48 -3.82
N LEU A 169 -4.14 -5.06 -3.40
CA LEU A 169 -4.97 -5.81 -2.46
C LEU A 169 -5.51 -7.04 -3.20
N ARG A 170 -4.59 -7.96 -3.49
CA ARG A 170 -4.85 -9.30 -3.98
C ARG A 170 -5.61 -10.04 -2.91
N LEU A 171 -6.89 -10.20 -3.15
CA LEU A 171 -7.71 -11.10 -2.37
C LEU A 171 -7.10 -12.52 -2.36
N PRO A 172 -7.43 -13.34 -1.36
CA PRO A 172 -6.98 -14.73 -1.28
C PRO A 172 -7.33 -15.59 -2.50
N ASP A 173 -8.36 -15.22 -3.26
CA ASP A 173 -8.75 -15.87 -4.52
C ASP A 173 -7.94 -15.37 -5.75
N GLY A 174 -6.97 -14.48 -5.54
CA GLY A 174 -6.07 -13.91 -6.54
C GLY A 174 -6.62 -12.67 -7.27
N ARG A 175 -7.88 -12.28 -7.06
CA ARG A 175 -8.48 -11.08 -7.67
C ARG A 175 -8.06 -9.80 -6.95
N LEU A 176 -8.13 -8.66 -7.60
CA LEU A 176 -7.82 -7.37 -6.98
C LEU A 176 -9.07 -6.76 -6.35
N LEU A 177 -8.95 -6.10 -5.18
CA LEU A 177 -10.09 -5.42 -4.54
C LEU A 177 -10.71 -4.33 -5.44
N GLN A 178 -9.95 -3.70 -6.34
CA GLN A 178 -10.50 -2.79 -7.34
C GLN A 178 -11.48 -3.49 -8.30
N ASP A 179 -11.26 -4.75 -8.67
CA ASP A 179 -12.05 -5.50 -9.65
C ASP A 179 -13.39 -6.02 -9.09
N ILE A 180 -13.51 -6.05 -7.76
CA ILE A 180 -14.72 -6.54 -7.06
C ILE A 180 -15.83 -5.48 -7.14
N SER A 181 -17.03 -5.89 -7.53
CA SER A 181 -18.19 -5.00 -7.60
C SER A 181 -18.72 -4.66 -6.20
N MET A 182 -19.34 -3.48 -6.03
CA MET A 182 -19.99 -3.14 -4.74
C MET A 182 -21.13 -4.10 -4.38
N ASP A 183 -21.77 -4.75 -5.36
CA ASP A 183 -22.80 -5.76 -5.10
C ASP A 183 -22.19 -7.05 -4.52
N GLU A 184 -20.99 -7.44 -4.99
CA GLU A 184 -20.23 -8.57 -4.44
C GLU A 184 -19.62 -8.25 -3.06
N VAL A 185 -19.18 -6.99 -2.84
CA VAL A 185 -18.86 -6.51 -1.49
C VAL A 185 -20.10 -6.59 -0.60
N THR A 186 -21.25 -6.10 -1.03
CA THR A 186 -22.45 -5.99 -0.17
C THR A 186 -23.29 -7.27 -0.04
N GLN A 187 -22.99 -8.33 -0.80
CA GLN A 187 -23.64 -9.63 -0.63
C GLN A 187 -23.46 -10.19 0.79
N GLU A 188 -24.57 -10.42 1.48
CA GLU A 188 -24.61 -11.18 2.72
C GLU A 188 -24.38 -12.66 2.43
N SER A 189 -23.21 -13.18 2.83
CA SER A 189 -22.98 -14.61 2.89
C SER A 189 -23.61 -15.17 4.17
N ASN A 190 -24.88 -15.56 4.06
CA ASN A 190 -25.61 -16.34 5.06
C ASN A 190 -25.10 -17.79 5.19
N LYS A 191 -23.91 -18.09 4.66
CA LYS A 191 -23.30 -19.41 4.79
C LYS A 191 -22.79 -19.65 6.21
N LYS A 192 -23.17 -20.77 6.79
CA LYS A 192 -22.59 -21.27 8.05
C LYS A 192 -21.19 -21.81 7.78
N VAL A 193 -20.22 -21.43 8.60
CA VAL A 193 -18.84 -21.93 8.47
C VAL A 193 -18.48 -22.77 9.70
N ASN A 194 -17.97 -23.97 9.47
CA ASN A 194 -17.52 -24.88 10.52
C ASN A 194 -16.05 -25.26 10.29
N VAL A 195 -15.23 -25.16 11.33
CA VAL A 195 -13.78 -25.44 11.28
C VAL A 195 -13.43 -26.49 12.33
N VAL A 196 -12.91 -27.64 11.92
CA VAL A 196 -12.37 -28.67 12.81
C VAL A 196 -10.86 -28.62 12.78
N LEU A 197 -10.26 -28.19 13.88
CA LEU A 197 -8.82 -28.18 14.09
C LEU A 197 -8.41 -29.54 14.66
N VAL A 198 -7.47 -30.21 14.01
CA VAL A 198 -7.00 -31.55 14.36
C VAL A 198 -5.50 -31.47 14.66
N ILE A 199 -5.11 -31.80 15.89
CA ILE A 199 -3.71 -31.71 16.34
C ILE A 199 -3.13 -33.08 16.67
N ASP A 200 -2.03 -33.38 15.99
CA ASP A 200 -1.16 -34.50 16.30
C ASP A 200 -0.54 -34.31 17.70
N SER A 201 -0.82 -35.27 18.57
CA SER A 201 -0.27 -35.37 19.92
C SER A 201 0.48 -36.69 20.13
N SER A 202 1.06 -37.25 19.07
CA SER A 202 1.99 -38.36 19.12
C SER A 202 3.30 -38.02 19.85
N GLY A 203 4.18 -39.01 20.01
CA GLY A 203 5.44 -38.87 20.73
C GLY A 203 6.47 -37.96 20.06
N SER A 204 6.48 -37.89 18.73
CA SER A 204 7.38 -37.05 17.91
C SER A 204 7.20 -35.56 18.17
N MET A 205 5.96 -35.13 18.44
CA MET A 205 5.62 -33.75 18.81
C MET A 205 6.25 -33.26 20.15
N LYS A 206 6.97 -34.12 20.89
CA LYS A 206 7.87 -33.70 21.99
C LYS A 206 9.20 -33.09 21.50
N ALA A 207 9.59 -33.34 20.25
CA ALA A 207 10.81 -32.83 19.65
C ALA A 207 10.83 -31.29 19.64
N LYS A 208 12.00 -30.69 19.42
CA LYS A 208 12.19 -29.24 19.50
C LYS A 208 12.58 -28.62 18.16
N VAL A 209 11.88 -27.54 17.80
CA VAL A 209 12.19 -26.67 16.68
C VAL A 209 12.48 -25.27 17.24
N GLY A 210 13.63 -24.68 16.89
CA GLY A 210 14.03 -23.37 17.44
C GLY A 210 14.19 -23.30 18.96
N GLY A 211 14.40 -24.45 19.63
CA GLY A 211 14.56 -24.57 21.09
C GLY A 211 13.26 -24.82 21.89
N GLU A 212 12.10 -24.69 21.24
CA GLU A 212 10.76 -24.88 21.79
C GLU A 212 10.14 -26.19 21.30
N ALA A 213 9.25 -26.82 22.08
CA ALA A 213 8.67 -28.12 21.71
C ALA A 213 7.63 -27.96 20.59
N LYS A 214 7.63 -28.88 19.60
CA LYS A 214 6.70 -28.84 18.46
C LYS A 214 5.24 -28.72 18.91
N MET A 215 4.84 -29.51 19.91
CA MET A 215 3.50 -29.45 20.54
C MET A 215 3.15 -28.06 21.11
N ALA A 216 4.11 -27.36 21.72
CA ALA A 216 3.83 -26.02 22.26
C ALA A 216 3.61 -25.00 21.13
N LEU A 217 4.39 -25.11 20.05
CA LEU A 217 4.24 -24.28 18.86
C LEU A 217 2.91 -24.55 18.14
N ALA A 218 2.57 -25.82 17.91
CA ALA A 218 1.33 -26.21 17.23
C ALA A 218 0.08 -25.79 18.02
N LYS A 219 0.07 -25.96 19.35
CA LYS A 219 -1.02 -25.46 20.21
C LYS A 219 -1.16 -23.94 20.09
N LYS A 220 -0.05 -23.21 20.11
CA LYS A 220 -0.08 -21.75 19.97
C LYS A 220 -0.65 -21.33 18.62
N SER A 221 -0.21 -21.91 17.51
CA SER A 221 -0.72 -21.55 16.18
C SER A 221 -2.22 -21.87 16.01
N ILE A 222 -2.70 -22.95 16.64
CA ILE A 222 -4.13 -23.30 16.70
C ILE A 222 -4.92 -22.32 17.57
N GLU A 223 -4.37 -21.87 18.70
CA GLU A 223 -4.96 -20.85 19.57
C GLU A 223 -5.04 -19.49 18.87
N ASP A 224 -3.93 -19.06 18.23
CA ASP A 224 -3.84 -17.82 17.46
C ASP A 224 -4.82 -17.85 16.26
N LEU A 225 -4.96 -18.97 15.53
CA LEU A 225 -6.00 -19.11 14.49
C LEU A 225 -7.41 -19.00 15.09
N ALA A 226 -7.74 -19.84 16.08
CA ALA A 226 -9.10 -19.95 16.60
C ALA A 226 -9.61 -18.62 17.19
N LYS A 227 -8.71 -17.83 17.79
CA LYS A 227 -8.99 -16.48 18.31
C LYS A 227 -9.29 -15.44 17.23
N GLU A 228 -8.80 -15.64 16.01
CA GLU A 228 -8.96 -14.72 14.88
C GLU A 228 -10.09 -15.16 13.92
N LEU A 229 -10.85 -16.21 14.28
CA LEU A 229 -12.07 -16.59 13.57
C LEU A 229 -13.25 -15.64 13.92
N PRO A 230 -14.05 -15.19 12.93
CA PRO A 230 -15.25 -14.40 13.16
C PRO A 230 -16.31 -15.10 14.03
N GLU A 231 -17.17 -14.33 14.72
CA GLU A 231 -18.19 -14.86 15.65
C GLU A 231 -19.21 -15.82 15.02
N ASN A 232 -19.44 -15.73 13.70
CA ASN A 232 -20.33 -16.62 12.96
C ASN A 232 -19.68 -17.95 12.51
N VAL A 233 -18.42 -18.20 12.89
CA VAL A 233 -17.71 -19.47 12.63
C VAL A 233 -17.80 -20.39 13.84
N ASN A 234 -18.22 -21.64 13.65
CA ASN A 234 -18.07 -22.67 14.67
C ASN A 234 -16.69 -23.31 14.55
N VAL A 235 -16.02 -23.51 15.69
CA VAL A 235 -14.73 -24.19 15.78
C VAL A 235 -14.84 -25.44 16.66
N SER A 236 -14.11 -26.49 16.30
CA SER A 236 -13.92 -27.73 17.05
C SER A 236 -12.43 -28.02 17.19
N LEU A 237 -12.02 -28.67 18.27
CA LEU A 237 -10.65 -29.16 18.45
C LEU A 237 -10.67 -30.66 18.72
N ILE A 238 -9.99 -31.43 17.86
CA ILE A 238 -9.72 -32.85 18.03
C ILE A 238 -8.21 -33.02 18.28
N ALA A 239 -7.85 -33.78 19.30
CA ALA A 239 -6.48 -34.23 19.51
C ALA A 239 -6.40 -35.75 19.37
N PHE A 240 -5.30 -36.24 18.79
CA PHE A 240 -5.05 -37.67 18.65
C PHE A 240 -3.66 -38.06 19.17
N GLY A 241 -3.48 -39.32 19.59
CA GLY A 241 -2.18 -39.81 20.06
C GLY A 241 -1.78 -39.34 21.46
N HIS A 242 -2.61 -38.53 22.12
CA HIS A 242 -2.37 -37.94 23.44
C HIS A 242 -2.52 -38.91 24.63
N LYS A 243 -2.62 -40.22 24.39
CA LYS A 243 -2.71 -41.26 25.43
C LYS A 243 -1.80 -42.44 25.13
N GLY A 244 -1.40 -43.14 26.19
CA GLY A 244 -0.41 -44.23 26.11
C GLY A 244 1.01 -43.70 25.96
N THR A 245 1.84 -44.45 25.27
CA THR A 245 3.24 -44.14 24.95
C THR A 245 3.52 -44.55 23.50
N GLY A 246 4.62 -44.08 22.92
CA GLY A 246 5.11 -44.55 21.61
C GLY A 246 5.73 -45.95 21.63
N SER A 247 5.29 -46.83 22.54
CA SER A 247 5.70 -48.23 22.58
C SER A 247 4.61 -49.14 22.01
N ASP A 248 4.99 -50.28 21.43
CA ASP A 248 4.04 -51.21 20.82
C ASP A 248 2.98 -51.71 21.82
N ALA A 249 3.37 -51.84 23.10
CA ALA A 249 2.48 -52.27 24.18
C ALA A 249 1.31 -51.29 24.44
N ASP A 250 1.49 -50.00 24.15
CA ASP A 250 0.44 -48.98 24.22
C ASP A 250 -0.18 -48.66 22.83
N LYS A 251 0.27 -49.29 21.73
CA LYS A 251 -0.17 -48.95 20.35
C LYS A 251 -1.68 -48.92 20.24
N GLN A 252 -2.37 -50.02 20.58
CA GLN A 252 -3.83 -50.11 20.53
C GLN A 252 -4.52 -48.98 21.31
N LYS A 253 -4.06 -48.69 22.53
CA LYS A 253 -4.60 -47.65 23.39
C LYS A 253 -4.41 -46.25 22.79
N SER A 254 -3.24 -45.98 22.23
CA SER A 254 -2.95 -44.70 21.59
C SER A 254 -3.71 -44.51 20.28
N CYS A 255 -3.80 -45.56 19.46
CA CYS A 255 -4.56 -45.56 18.21
C CYS A 255 -6.07 -45.38 18.43
N SER A 256 -6.60 -45.84 19.56
CA SER A 256 -7.98 -45.58 19.98
C SER A 256 -8.20 -44.18 20.58
N ALA A 257 -7.14 -43.44 20.89
CA ALA A 257 -7.21 -42.16 21.57
C ALA A 257 -7.28 -40.99 20.58
N VAL A 258 -8.43 -40.87 19.92
CA VAL A 258 -8.84 -39.71 19.12
C VAL A 258 -10.01 -39.06 19.85
N GLU A 259 -9.83 -37.83 20.34
CA GLU A 259 -10.80 -37.21 21.25
C GLU A 259 -11.07 -35.74 20.92
N THR A 260 -12.35 -35.38 20.94
CA THR A 260 -12.81 -33.98 20.88
C THR A 260 -12.49 -33.26 22.20
N MET A 261 -11.54 -32.32 22.15
CA MET A 261 -11.09 -31.51 23.28
C MET A 261 -11.98 -30.28 23.50
N TYR A 262 -12.50 -29.72 22.41
CA TYR A 262 -13.46 -28.63 22.32
C TYR A 262 -14.54 -29.02 21.29
N PRO A 263 -15.84 -29.03 21.65
CA PRO A 263 -16.91 -29.43 20.73
C PRO A 263 -17.12 -28.37 19.63
N LEU A 264 -17.74 -28.75 18.52
CA LEU A 264 -18.07 -27.80 17.44
C LEU A 264 -19.11 -26.78 17.93
N LYS A 265 -18.65 -25.56 18.21
CA LYS A 265 -19.46 -24.38 18.59
C LYS A 265 -18.72 -23.08 18.31
N ALA A 266 -19.38 -21.92 18.44
CA ALA A 266 -18.71 -20.62 18.41
C ALA A 266 -17.49 -20.57 19.35
N TYR A 267 -16.47 -19.76 19.02
CA TYR A 267 -15.23 -19.70 19.78
C TYR A 267 -15.41 -19.00 21.14
N GLU A 268 -15.08 -19.71 22.23
CA GLU A 268 -15.02 -19.17 23.58
C GLU A 268 -13.59 -19.31 24.13
N GLY A 269 -12.82 -18.22 24.08
CA GLY A 269 -11.37 -18.27 24.31
C GLY A 269 -10.93 -18.95 25.62
N ALA A 270 -11.58 -18.64 26.74
CA ALA A 270 -11.24 -19.27 28.02
C ALA A 270 -11.50 -20.79 28.06
N GLU A 271 -12.54 -21.28 27.37
CA GLU A 271 -12.80 -22.72 27.26
C GLU A 271 -11.84 -23.39 26.26
N PHE A 272 -11.58 -22.73 25.13
CA PHE A 272 -10.69 -23.22 24.09
C PHE A 272 -9.24 -23.34 24.60
N GLU A 273 -8.70 -22.31 25.25
CA GLU A 273 -7.42 -22.35 25.95
C GLU A 273 -7.35 -23.50 26.97
N ASN A 274 -8.42 -23.70 27.73
CA ASN A 274 -8.48 -24.77 28.72
C ASN A 274 -8.57 -26.16 28.07
N SER A 275 -9.09 -26.28 26.85
CA SER A 275 -9.04 -27.51 26.06
C SER A 275 -7.61 -27.88 25.66
N LEU A 276 -6.82 -26.91 25.21
CA LEU A 276 -5.40 -27.07 24.84
C LEU A 276 -4.54 -27.55 26.02
N LYS A 277 -4.94 -27.25 27.26
CA LYS A 277 -4.22 -27.66 28.48
C LYS A 277 -4.47 -29.13 28.88
N LYS A 278 -5.47 -29.82 28.29
CA LYS A 278 -5.89 -31.19 28.69
C LYS A 278 -5.01 -32.34 28.17
N PHE A 279 -4.20 -32.10 27.13
CA PHE A 279 -3.48 -33.15 26.40
C PHE A 279 -1.99 -32.81 26.21
N ASN A 280 -1.15 -33.82 25.94
CA ASN A 280 0.29 -33.67 25.70
C ASN A 280 0.76 -34.65 24.61
N ALA A 281 1.89 -34.34 23.97
CA ALA A 281 2.55 -35.20 22.99
C ALA A 281 3.01 -36.52 23.64
N MET A 282 2.44 -37.67 23.28
CA MET A 282 2.66 -38.95 23.97
C MET A 282 2.90 -40.17 23.08
N GLY A 283 1.93 -40.56 22.25
CA GLY A 283 1.85 -41.91 21.67
C GLY A 283 2.01 -42.00 20.16
N TRP A 284 1.09 -42.69 19.49
CA TRP A 284 1.08 -43.05 18.07
C TRP A 284 0.17 -42.10 17.26
N THR A 285 0.21 -42.20 15.93
CA THR A 285 -0.44 -41.27 14.98
C THR A 285 -1.60 -41.94 14.22
N PRO A 286 -2.84 -41.97 14.77
CA PRO A 286 -4.05 -42.42 14.08
C PRO A 286 -4.70 -41.28 13.28
N LEU A 287 -4.01 -40.84 12.22
CA LEU A 287 -4.43 -39.75 11.34
C LEU A 287 -5.78 -40.06 10.66
N ALA A 288 -5.96 -41.27 10.12
CA ALA A 288 -7.18 -41.72 9.45
C ALA A 288 -8.41 -41.65 10.38
N SER A 289 -8.26 -42.11 11.63
CA SER A 289 -9.32 -42.06 12.64
C SER A 289 -9.65 -40.64 13.08
N SER A 290 -8.66 -39.73 13.07
CA SER A 290 -8.88 -38.30 13.37
C SER A 290 -9.70 -37.60 12.29
N ILE A 291 -9.42 -37.88 11.01
CA ILE A 291 -10.20 -37.39 9.87
C ILE A 291 -11.61 -37.98 9.90
N ALA A 292 -11.75 -39.28 10.24
CA ALA A 292 -13.06 -39.92 10.38
C ALA A 292 -13.92 -39.28 11.49
N LEU A 293 -13.34 -38.93 12.65
CA LEU A 293 -14.07 -38.23 13.71
C LEU A 293 -14.44 -36.79 13.33
N ALA A 294 -13.54 -36.07 12.65
CA ALA A 294 -13.80 -34.73 12.13
C ALA A 294 -14.97 -34.74 11.13
N ASN A 295 -14.95 -35.70 10.19
CA ASN A 295 -16.05 -35.96 9.27
C ASN A 295 -17.35 -36.29 10.03
N GLU A 296 -17.33 -37.16 11.04
CA GLU A 296 -18.54 -37.49 11.82
C GLU A 296 -19.19 -36.25 12.47
N GLN A 297 -18.40 -35.29 12.96
CA GLN A 297 -18.91 -34.03 13.49
C GLN A 297 -19.55 -33.16 12.41
N LEU A 298 -18.82 -32.90 11.32
CA LEU A 298 -19.29 -32.06 10.21
C LEU A 298 -20.49 -32.68 9.50
N SER A 299 -20.58 -34.01 9.46
CA SER A 299 -21.67 -34.76 8.86
C SER A 299 -23.03 -34.56 9.54
N LYS A 300 -23.06 -34.01 10.76
CA LYS A 300 -24.28 -33.63 11.50
C LYS A 300 -24.76 -32.23 11.17
N GLU A 301 -23.91 -31.43 10.51
CA GLU A 301 -24.12 -30.02 10.14
C GLU A 301 -24.30 -29.83 8.62
N LYS A 302 -24.71 -30.89 7.90
CA LYS A 302 -24.88 -30.85 6.44
C LYS A 302 -26.08 -29.97 6.05
N ASP A 303 -25.80 -28.81 5.48
CA ASP A 303 -26.73 -27.98 4.71
C ASP A 303 -26.03 -27.46 3.44
N GLU A 304 -26.80 -27.15 2.40
CA GLU A 304 -26.27 -26.61 1.13
C GLU A 304 -25.56 -25.25 1.32
N ASN A 305 -25.95 -24.48 2.35
CA ASN A 305 -25.31 -23.22 2.72
C ASN A 305 -24.27 -23.37 3.83
N THR A 306 -23.71 -24.57 4.04
CA THR A 306 -22.62 -24.77 5.01
C THR A 306 -21.29 -25.03 4.31
N GLU A 307 -20.22 -24.36 4.74
CA GLU A 307 -18.83 -24.61 4.33
C GLU A 307 -18.06 -25.22 5.51
N ASN A 308 -17.37 -26.34 5.26
CA ASN A 308 -16.72 -27.12 6.30
C ASN A 308 -15.21 -27.25 6.02
N PHE A 309 -14.39 -27.05 7.04
CA PHE A 309 -12.93 -27.12 6.93
C PHE A 309 -12.37 -28.06 8.00
N ILE A 310 -11.45 -28.93 7.60
CA ILE A 310 -10.64 -29.73 8.52
C ILE A 310 -9.20 -29.26 8.36
N TYR A 311 -8.59 -28.74 9.43
CA TYR A 311 -7.18 -28.36 9.45
C TYR A 311 -6.40 -29.34 10.31
N VAL A 312 -5.50 -30.11 9.71
CA VAL A 312 -4.65 -31.06 10.45
C VAL A 312 -3.24 -30.51 10.59
N VAL A 313 -2.68 -30.54 11.80
CA VAL A 313 -1.25 -30.33 12.06
C VAL A 313 -0.64 -31.66 12.48
N SER A 314 0.30 -32.20 11.70
CA SER A 314 1.01 -33.44 12.02
C SER A 314 2.49 -33.35 11.70
N ASP A 315 3.32 -34.10 12.42
CA ASP A 315 4.76 -34.22 12.20
C ASP A 315 5.22 -35.61 11.76
N GLY A 316 4.30 -36.49 11.33
CA GLY A 316 4.62 -37.84 10.90
C GLY A 316 3.57 -38.50 10.01
N ILE A 317 3.85 -39.75 9.64
CA ILE A 317 2.92 -40.63 8.92
C ILE A 317 1.86 -41.25 9.85
N GLU A 318 0.77 -41.73 9.26
CA GLU A 318 -0.12 -42.72 9.85
C GLU A 318 0.67 -43.92 10.38
N THR A 319 0.49 -44.26 11.66
CA THR A 319 1.18 -45.39 12.31
C THR A 319 0.23 -46.34 13.05
N CYS A 320 -1.08 -46.17 12.88
CA CYS A 320 -2.13 -46.95 13.54
C CYS A 320 -2.91 -47.85 12.58
N ASP A 321 -2.26 -48.26 11.48
CA ASP A 321 -2.74 -49.24 10.50
C ASP A 321 -4.02 -48.80 9.74
N GLY A 322 -4.34 -47.50 9.76
CA GLY A 322 -5.41 -46.88 8.98
C GLY A 322 -5.00 -46.46 7.56
N ASP A 323 -5.96 -45.96 6.78
CA ASP A 323 -5.74 -45.31 5.48
C ASP A 323 -6.28 -43.86 5.54
N PRO A 324 -5.41 -42.84 5.71
CA PRO A 324 -5.85 -41.46 5.83
C PRO A 324 -6.29 -40.87 4.48
N VAL A 325 -5.84 -41.43 3.36
CA VAL A 325 -6.25 -41.01 2.01
C VAL A 325 -7.68 -41.49 1.73
N ALA A 326 -8.01 -42.72 2.12
CA ALA A 326 -9.39 -43.23 2.06
C ALA A 326 -10.32 -42.47 3.03
N ALA A 327 -9.85 -42.14 4.24
CA ALA A 327 -10.62 -41.32 5.19
C ALA A 327 -10.92 -39.92 4.64
N ALA A 328 -9.96 -39.27 3.97
CA ALA A 328 -10.14 -37.97 3.34
C ALA A 328 -11.15 -38.02 2.18
N LYS A 329 -11.05 -39.00 1.28
CA LYS A 329 -12.05 -39.22 0.21
C LYS A 329 -13.44 -39.42 0.77
N LYS A 330 -13.57 -40.26 1.81
CA LYS A 330 -14.86 -40.51 2.45
C LYS A 330 -15.48 -39.24 3.04
N ALA A 331 -14.67 -38.35 3.61
CA ALA A 331 -15.17 -37.07 4.11
C ALA A 331 -15.74 -36.19 2.98
N VAL A 332 -15.08 -36.15 1.82
CA VAL A 332 -15.56 -35.45 0.61
C VAL A 332 -16.82 -36.10 0.04
N GLU A 333 -16.92 -37.43 0.03
CA GLU A 333 -18.13 -38.16 -0.36
C GLU A 333 -19.30 -37.92 0.59
N ASP A 334 -19.02 -37.78 1.90
CA ASP A 334 -20.05 -37.57 2.90
C ASP A 334 -20.55 -36.11 2.95
N ASN A 335 -19.77 -35.09 2.54
CA ASN A 335 -20.13 -33.67 2.72
C ASN A 335 -19.97 -32.85 1.44
N THR A 336 -21.03 -32.13 1.05
CA THR A 336 -21.11 -31.38 -0.21
C THR A 336 -20.03 -30.29 -0.36
N ASN A 337 -19.63 -29.66 0.74
CA ASN A 337 -18.66 -28.57 0.80
C ASN A 337 -17.66 -28.80 1.96
N VAL A 338 -16.75 -29.78 1.83
CA VAL A 338 -15.64 -29.94 2.79
C VAL A 338 -14.28 -29.81 2.10
N LYS A 339 -13.32 -29.16 2.78
CA LYS A 339 -11.89 -29.17 2.43
C LYS A 339 -11.05 -29.68 3.60
N ILE A 340 -10.05 -30.50 3.31
CA ILE A 340 -9.09 -31.02 4.30
C ILE A 340 -7.71 -30.47 4.00
N ASN A 341 -7.30 -29.49 4.80
CA ASN A 341 -6.02 -28.81 4.69
C ASN A 341 -5.04 -29.42 5.69
N ILE A 342 -3.80 -29.68 5.26
CA ILE A 342 -2.80 -30.41 6.04
C ILE A 342 -1.52 -29.58 6.19
N ILE A 343 -1.06 -29.38 7.42
CA ILE A 343 0.32 -28.94 7.73
C ILE A 343 1.17 -30.16 8.05
N GLY A 344 2.26 -30.33 7.30
CA GLY A 344 3.41 -31.13 7.73
C GLY A 344 4.39 -30.25 8.49
N PHE A 345 4.50 -30.44 9.82
CA PHE A 345 5.36 -29.63 10.69
C PHE A 345 6.69 -30.31 11.03
N ASP A 346 7.76 -29.87 10.35
CA ASP A 346 9.12 -30.39 10.47
C ASP A 346 9.14 -31.92 10.24
N VAL A 347 8.58 -32.28 9.08
CA VAL A 347 8.38 -33.64 8.56
C VAL A 347 9.54 -34.09 7.66
N ASP A 348 9.74 -35.40 7.57
CA ASP A 348 10.60 -36.02 6.56
C ASP A 348 9.88 -36.17 5.20
N SER A 349 10.59 -36.70 4.20
CA SER A 349 10.08 -36.86 2.83
C SER A 349 8.98 -37.92 2.67
N GLU A 350 8.86 -38.86 3.59
CA GLU A 350 7.81 -39.89 3.55
C GLU A 350 6.50 -39.33 4.12
N ALA A 351 6.60 -38.67 5.27
CA ALA A 351 5.49 -37.91 5.87
C ALA A 351 5.00 -36.80 4.95
N ASP A 352 5.88 -35.97 4.39
CA ASP A 352 5.52 -34.87 3.45
C ASP A 352 4.70 -35.41 2.26
N LYS A 353 5.12 -36.55 1.68
CA LYS A 353 4.40 -37.20 0.58
C LYS A 353 3.03 -37.73 1.01
N GLN A 354 2.93 -38.45 2.13
CA GLN A 354 1.64 -39.01 2.59
C GLN A 354 0.66 -37.89 2.94
N LEU A 355 1.09 -36.90 3.71
CA LEU A 355 0.27 -35.76 4.13
C LEU A 355 -0.24 -34.96 2.93
N LYS A 356 0.59 -34.78 1.90
CA LYS A 356 0.16 -34.18 0.63
C LYS A 356 -0.95 -34.98 -0.07
N GLN A 357 -0.81 -36.31 -0.16
CA GLN A 357 -1.84 -37.18 -0.75
C GLN A 357 -3.18 -37.13 0.02
N VAL A 358 -3.14 -36.91 1.33
CA VAL A 358 -4.33 -36.74 2.17
C VAL A 358 -5.04 -35.41 1.87
N ALA A 359 -4.29 -34.31 1.74
CA ALA A 359 -4.85 -33.01 1.36
C ALA A 359 -5.50 -33.04 -0.03
N GLU A 360 -4.78 -33.57 -1.03
CA GLU A 360 -5.27 -33.76 -2.41
C GLU A 360 -6.55 -34.59 -2.46
N ALA A 361 -6.62 -35.66 -1.65
CA ALA A 361 -7.79 -36.53 -1.54
C ALA A 361 -8.99 -35.89 -0.79
N GLY A 362 -8.73 -34.85 0.00
CA GLY A 362 -9.72 -34.11 0.77
C GLY A 362 -10.11 -32.76 0.16
N ASN A 363 -9.81 -32.51 -1.12
CA ASN A 363 -10.04 -31.24 -1.83
C ASN A 363 -9.46 -30.00 -1.10
N GLY A 364 -8.36 -30.18 -0.36
CA GLY A 364 -7.68 -29.11 0.36
C GLY A 364 -6.21 -29.01 0.01
N GLU A 365 -5.50 -28.17 0.76
CA GLU A 365 -4.11 -27.78 0.47
C GLU A 365 -3.11 -28.38 1.46
N TYR A 366 -1.90 -28.65 0.97
CA TYR A 366 -0.78 -29.12 1.79
C TYR A 366 0.27 -28.03 1.97
N SER A 367 0.66 -27.79 3.22
CA SER A 367 1.70 -26.83 3.60
C SER A 367 2.82 -27.50 4.38
N SER A 368 4.06 -27.41 3.87
CA SER A 368 5.27 -27.94 4.51
C SER A 368 5.95 -26.82 5.32
N VAL A 369 5.96 -26.96 6.65
CA VAL A 369 6.42 -25.93 7.60
C VAL A 369 7.62 -26.46 8.38
N LYS A 370 8.75 -25.76 8.40
CA LYS A 370 10.00 -26.25 9.04
C LYS A 370 10.50 -25.39 10.19
N THR A 371 9.89 -24.23 10.42
CA THR A 371 10.34 -23.25 11.43
C THR A 371 9.18 -22.75 12.28
N LYS A 372 9.52 -22.16 13.44
CA LYS A 372 8.55 -21.48 14.30
C LYS A 372 7.86 -20.30 13.59
N GLN A 373 8.60 -19.58 12.74
CA GLN A 373 8.11 -18.44 11.98
C GLN A 373 7.05 -18.89 10.96
N GLN A 374 7.39 -19.88 10.13
CA GLN A 374 6.46 -20.45 9.16
C GLN A 374 5.20 -21.04 9.83
N LEU A 375 5.32 -21.66 11.02
CA LEU A 375 4.14 -22.15 11.76
C LEU A 375 3.32 -21.02 12.41
N ALA A 376 3.89 -19.84 12.63
CA ALA A 376 3.16 -18.67 13.11
C ALA A 376 2.43 -17.96 11.94
N GLU A 377 3.04 -17.94 10.76
CA GLU A 377 2.51 -17.38 9.51
C GLU A 377 1.41 -18.27 8.88
N ILE A 378 1.43 -19.59 9.12
CA ILE A 378 0.48 -20.51 8.49
C ILE A 378 -0.99 -20.25 8.86
N LYS A 379 -1.24 -19.60 9.99
CA LYS A 379 -2.59 -19.17 10.37
C LYS A 379 -3.18 -18.19 9.35
N ASP A 380 -2.35 -17.45 8.63
CA ASP A 380 -2.79 -16.46 7.64
C ASP A 380 -3.23 -17.18 6.37
N VAL A 381 -2.45 -18.17 5.88
CA VAL A 381 -2.87 -19.11 4.81
C VAL A 381 -4.18 -19.84 5.18
N TRP A 382 -4.33 -20.23 6.44
CA TRP A 382 -5.53 -20.87 6.93
C TRP A 382 -6.75 -19.96 6.98
N LYS A 383 -6.60 -18.67 7.33
CA LYS A 383 -7.68 -17.68 7.23
C LYS A 383 -8.12 -17.51 5.78
N GLU A 384 -7.14 -17.33 4.90
CA GLU A 384 -7.31 -17.08 3.46
C GLU A 384 -8.18 -18.16 2.78
N ALA A 385 -8.08 -19.41 3.22
CA ALA A 385 -8.86 -20.52 2.69
C ALA A 385 -10.30 -20.68 3.23
N VAL A 386 -10.73 -19.97 4.29
CA VAL A 386 -11.95 -20.29 5.07
C VAL A 386 -13.27 -19.71 4.54
N SER A 387 -13.39 -18.44 4.14
CA SER A 387 -14.63 -17.94 3.51
C SER A 387 -14.55 -16.51 2.97
N ILE A 388 -15.62 -16.05 2.32
CA ILE A 388 -15.80 -14.69 1.80
C ILE A 388 -15.67 -13.62 2.92
N ASN A 389 -16.10 -13.94 4.14
CA ASN A 389 -15.98 -13.05 5.30
C ASN A 389 -14.54 -12.96 5.82
N THR A 390 -13.68 -13.92 5.52
CA THR A 390 -12.28 -13.91 5.96
C THR A 390 -11.40 -13.06 5.06
N TRP A 391 -11.64 -13.02 3.74
CA TRP A 391 -10.96 -12.03 2.89
C TRP A 391 -11.40 -10.60 3.20
N ARG A 392 -12.67 -10.42 3.60
CA ARG A 392 -13.19 -9.12 4.08
C ARG A 392 -12.37 -8.63 5.28
N TRP A 393 -12.13 -9.50 6.26
CA TRP A 393 -11.30 -9.19 7.43
C TRP A 393 -9.81 -8.95 7.09
N TRP A 394 -9.24 -9.73 6.16
CA TRP A 394 -7.89 -9.53 5.61
C TRP A 394 -7.75 -8.18 4.91
N ALA A 395 -8.75 -7.79 4.10
CA ALA A 395 -8.75 -6.55 3.34
C ALA A 395 -8.69 -5.34 4.28
N ILE A 396 -9.46 -5.35 5.37
CA ILE A 396 -9.44 -4.28 6.39
C ILE A 396 -8.04 -4.09 6.98
N HIS A 397 -7.41 -5.18 7.43
CA HIS A 397 -6.12 -5.10 8.10
C HIS A 397 -4.97 -4.65 7.19
N ARG A 398 -5.06 -4.95 5.89
CA ARG A 398 -4.08 -4.51 4.88
C ARG A 398 -4.42 -3.16 4.23
N PHE A 399 -5.64 -2.64 4.40
CA PHE A 399 -6.03 -1.34 3.85
C PHE A 399 -5.30 -0.17 4.52
N ALA A 400 -4.89 -0.33 5.78
CA ALA A 400 -4.13 0.69 6.52
C ALA A 400 -2.83 1.13 5.81
N ASP A 401 -2.23 0.24 5.00
CA ASP A 401 -1.05 0.54 4.21
C ASP A 401 -1.39 1.44 2.99
N ASN A 402 -2.56 1.25 2.37
CA ASN A 402 -3.01 2.03 1.20
C ASN A 402 -3.39 3.49 1.50
N VAL A 403 -3.64 3.84 2.77
CA VAL A 403 -3.85 5.25 3.18
C VAL A 403 -2.61 6.10 2.90
N TRP A 404 -1.41 5.51 3.02
CA TRP A 404 -0.16 6.17 2.68
C TRP A 404 0.05 6.25 1.16
N THR A 405 -0.39 5.23 0.40
CA THR A 405 -0.27 5.21 -1.06
C THR A 405 -1.06 6.34 -1.74
N THR A 406 -2.23 6.74 -1.23
CA THR A 406 -2.94 7.94 -1.73
C THR A 406 -2.08 9.21 -1.55
N LEU A 407 -1.38 9.35 -0.42
CA LEU A 407 -0.49 10.48 -0.16
C LEU A 407 0.73 10.44 -1.08
N ASP A 408 1.32 9.27 -1.30
CA ASP A 408 2.46 9.09 -2.21
C ASP A 408 2.10 9.43 -3.66
N HIS A 409 0.91 9.02 -4.15
CA HIS A 409 0.41 9.42 -5.46
C HIS A 409 0.20 10.93 -5.58
N GLN A 410 -0.43 11.57 -4.59
CA GLN A 410 -0.61 13.03 -4.58
C GLN A 410 0.75 13.76 -4.52
N ASN A 411 1.71 13.25 -3.75
CA ASN A 411 3.07 13.79 -3.70
C ASN A 411 3.77 13.67 -5.06
N ALA A 412 3.70 12.52 -5.73
CA ALA A 412 4.30 12.32 -7.05
C ALA A 412 3.72 13.28 -8.11
N VAL A 413 2.39 13.42 -8.19
CA VAL A 413 1.74 14.38 -9.11
C VAL A 413 2.09 15.83 -8.75
N ARG A 414 2.16 16.16 -7.45
CA ARG A 414 2.59 17.48 -6.97
C ARG A 414 4.06 17.77 -7.32
N ASP A 415 4.93 16.78 -7.29
CA ASP A 415 6.34 16.94 -7.61
C ASP A 415 6.56 17.08 -9.13
N LEU A 416 5.78 16.37 -9.96
CA LEU A 416 5.68 16.64 -11.40
C LEU A 416 5.15 18.05 -11.70
N LYS A 417 4.14 18.52 -10.95
CA LYS A 417 3.63 19.90 -11.03
C LYS A 417 4.70 20.93 -10.62
N SER A 418 5.53 20.61 -9.63
CA SER A 418 6.67 21.44 -9.19
C SER A 418 7.78 21.51 -10.25
N LYS A 419 8.10 20.38 -10.90
CA LYS A 419 9.00 20.29 -12.05
C LYS A 419 8.49 21.17 -13.20
N TYR A 420 7.20 21.08 -13.53
CA TYR A 420 6.53 21.97 -14.49
C TYR A 420 6.67 23.47 -14.10
N PHE A 421 6.30 23.85 -12.88
CA PHE A 421 6.39 25.26 -12.44
C PHE A 421 7.82 25.81 -12.45
N THR A 422 8.81 24.94 -12.21
CA THR A 422 10.24 25.31 -12.28
C THR A 422 10.62 25.65 -13.72
N LEU A 423 10.32 24.76 -14.68
CA LEU A 423 10.50 25.00 -16.12
C LEU A 423 9.79 26.27 -16.59
N PHE A 424 8.54 26.45 -16.18
CA PHE A 424 7.72 27.61 -16.54
C PHE A 424 8.32 28.93 -16.05
N ARG A 425 8.67 29.01 -14.76
CA ARG A 425 9.24 30.23 -14.16
C ARG A 425 10.60 30.56 -14.78
N ASN A 426 11.44 29.54 -15.00
CA ASN A 426 12.75 29.66 -15.62
C ASN A 426 12.66 30.12 -17.08
N GLU A 427 11.70 29.59 -17.84
CA GLU A 427 11.41 30.03 -19.21
C GLU A 427 10.91 31.48 -19.23
N ASP A 428 9.90 31.84 -18.45
CA ASP A 428 9.34 33.19 -18.46
C ASP A 428 10.39 34.26 -18.11
N GLU A 429 11.20 34.00 -17.08
CA GLU A 429 12.32 34.87 -16.69
C GLU A 429 13.36 35.02 -17.81
N ARG A 430 13.70 33.93 -18.49
CA ARG A 430 14.61 33.91 -19.64
C ARG A 430 14.05 34.68 -20.83
N LEU A 431 12.79 34.43 -21.21
CA LEU A 431 12.12 35.13 -22.30
C LEU A 431 11.95 36.62 -22.00
N ARG A 432 11.67 37.00 -20.74
CA ARG A 432 11.62 38.39 -20.28
C ARG A 432 12.98 39.08 -20.42
N THR A 433 14.05 38.41 -19.97
CA THR A 433 15.42 38.94 -20.06
C THR A 433 15.87 39.08 -21.52
N ALA A 434 15.51 38.13 -22.39
CA ALA A 434 15.78 38.24 -23.83
C ALA A 434 15.06 39.44 -24.47
N ARG A 435 13.79 39.70 -24.14
CA ARG A 435 13.06 40.89 -24.61
C ARG A 435 13.71 42.18 -24.15
N GLN A 436 14.08 42.26 -22.87
CA GLN A 436 14.80 43.42 -22.32
C GLN A 436 16.12 43.65 -23.06
N ARG A 437 16.88 42.59 -23.35
CA ARG A 437 18.15 42.73 -24.07
C ARG A 437 17.98 43.21 -25.51
N LEU A 438 16.95 42.77 -26.22
CA LEU A 438 16.64 43.29 -27.57
C LEU A 438 16.32 44.79 -27.56
N GLU A 439 15.69 45.30 -26.51
CA GLU A 439 15.40 46.72 -26.31
C GLU A 439 16.68 47.52 -25.97
N GLU A 440 17.52 47.00 -25.07
CA GLU A 440 18.81 47.59 -24.69
C GLU A 440 19.76 47.75 -25.91
N GLU A 441 19.76 46.77 -26.81
CA GLU A 441 20.55 46.78 -28.06
C GLU A 441 19.87 47.58 -29.20
N GLY A 442 18.69 48.16 -28.97
CA GLY A 442 17.94 48.96 -29.95
C GLY A 442 17.39 48.17 -31.14
N LEU A 443 17.24 46.85 -31.01
CA LEU A 443 16.68 45.96 -32.04
C LEU A 443 15.14 46.02 -32.08
N ILE A 444 14.51 46.34 -30.96
CA ILE A 444 13.08 46.64 -30.81
C ILE A 444 12.89 47.93 -30.00
N ASP A 445 11.74 48.58 -30.17
CA ASP A 445 11.32 49.71 -29.34
C ASP A 445 10.41 49.27 -28.17
N PRO A 446 10.13 50.14 -27.19
CA PRO A 446 9.30 49.78 -26.02
C PRO A 446 7.85 49.40 -26.37
N MET A 447 7.30 49.89 -27.49
CA MET A 447 5.94 49.51 -27.93
C MET A 447 5.94 48.08 -28.47
N MET A 448 6.94 47.73 -29.29
CA MET A 448 7.15 46.37 -29.79
C MET A 448 7.46 45.41 -28.63
N GLN A 449 8.29 45.80 -27.66
CA GLN A 449 8.60 45.01 -26.47
C GLN A 449 7.33 44.67 -25.66
N ASN A 450 6.41 45.64 -25.49
CA ASN A 450 5.12 45.41 -24.86
C ASN A 450 4.18 44.51 -25.71
N ALA A 451 4.17 44.68 -27.04
CA ALA A 451 3.36 43.85 -27.93
C ALA A 451 3.81 42.37 -27.91
N ILE A 452 5.12 42.11 -27.95
CA ILE A 452 5.68 40.76 -27.77
C ILE A 452 5.33 40.20 -26.39
N THR A 453 5.34 41.03 -25.34
CA THR A 453 4.94 40.61 -23.99
C THR A 453 3.47 40.16 -23.94
N GLN A 454 2.55 40.85 -24.63
CA GLN A 454 1.15 40.39 -24.73
C GLN A 454 1.02 39.01 -25.41
N VAL A 455 1.76 38.78 -26.50
CA VAL A 455 1.78 37.48 -27.21
C VAL A 455 2.33 36.35 -26.33
N LEU A 456 3.40 36.61 -25.58
CA LEU A 456 3.99 35.61 -24.69
C LEU A 456 3.13 35.34 -23.45
N ASN A 457 2.41 36.34 -22.95
CA ASN A 457 1.44 36.14 -21.86
C ASN A 457 0.29 35.22 -22.31
N ASP A 458 -0.28 35.42 -23.51
CA ASP A 458 -1.31 34.51 -24.06
C ASP A 458 -0.80 33.05 -24.19
N ARG A 459 0.43 32.85 -24.68
CA ARG A 459 1.08 31.53 -24.70
C ARG A 459 1.20 30.96 -23.29
N ASN A 460 1.69 31.76 -22.35
CA ASN A 460 1.95 31.35 -20.97
C ASN A 460 0.65 30.96 -20.25
N ASP A 461 -0.42 31.74 -20.40
CA ASP A 461 -1.74 31.47 -19.83
C ASP A 461 -2.30 30.15 -20.38
N LYS A 462 -2.23 29.92 -21.70
CA LYS A 462 -2.65 28.66 -22.34
C LYS A 462 -1.89 27.43 -21.82
N ILE A 463 -0.57 27.54 -21.66
CA ILE A 463 0.28 26.48 -21.11
C ILE A 463 -0.06 26.22 -19.63
N GLN A 464 -0.25 27.28 -18.83
CA GLN A 464 -0.65 27.16 -17.42
C GLN A 464 -2.02 26.51 -17.26
N THR A 465 -3.01 26.89 -18.06
CA THR A 465 -4.34 26.28 -18.04
C THR A 465 -4.24 24.78 -18.36
N TYR A 466 -3.60 24.41 -19.47
CA TYR A 466 -3.48 23.00 -19.88
C TYR A 466 -2.76 22.14 -18.84
N MET A 467 -1.60 22.58 -18.34
CA MET A 467 -0.83 21.82 -17.34
C MET A 467 -1.53 21.80 -15.97
N GLY A 468 -2.28 22.87 -15.65
CA GLY A 468 -3.13 22.95 -14.47
C GLY A 468 -4.29 21.94 -14.51
N ASP A 469 -5.03 21.90 -15.62
CA ASP A 469 -6.15 20.99 -15.85
C ASP A 469 -5.68 19.53 -15.88
N LEU A 470 -4.56 19.23 -16.56
CA LEU A 470 -3.96 17.91 -16.62
C LEU A 470 -3.56 17.39 -15.23
N SER A 471 -2.88 18.23 -14.42
CA SER A 471 -2.54 17.90 -13.03
C SER A 471 -3.78 17.73 -12.16
N THR A 472 -4.81 18.57 -12.33
CA THR A 472 -6.05 18.51 -11.54
C THR A 472 -6.82 17.24 -11.84
N LYS A 473 -7.00 16.90 -13.12
CA LYS A 473 -7.63 15.66 -13.58
C LYS A 473 -6.97 14.42 -12.97
N LYS A 474 -5.63 14.37 -12.91
CA LYS A 474 -4.90 13.24 -12.31
C LYS A 474 -5.03 13.22 -10.78
N SER A 475 -5.04 14.37 -10.10
CA SER A 475 -5.34 14.44 -8.65
C SER A 475 -6.78 14.02 -8.32
N ASP A 476 -7.76 14.33 -9.18
CA ASP A 476 -9.16 13.92 -9.04
C ASP A 476 -9.35 12.41 -9.33
N GLU A 477 -8.59 11.85 -10.27
CA GLU A 477 -8.51 10.39 -10.51
C GLU A 477 -8.01 9.68 -9.25
N ILE A 478 -6.86 10.09 -8.69
CA ILE A 478 -6.31 9.55 -7.44
C ILE A 478 -7.33 9.61 -6.30
N LYS A 479 -8.00 10.76 -6.15
CA LYS A 479 -9.01 10.96 -5.11
C LYS A 479 -10.22 10.04 -5.32
N THR A 480 -10.72 9.94 -6.55
CA THR A 480 -11.90 9.11 -6.88
C THR A 480 -11.63 7.64 -6.58
N THR A 481 -10.47 7.12 -7.01
CA THR A 481 -10.06 5.74 -6.68
C THR A 481 -9.89 5.55 -5.17
N SER A 482 -9.30 6.52 -4.45
CA SER A 482 -9.16 6.46 -2.99
C SER A 482 -10.52 6.49 -2.26
N ASP A 483 -11.48 7.28 -2.74
CA ASP A 483 -12.83 7.39 -2.18
C ASP A 483 -13.66 6.13 -2.47
N GLU A 484 -13.48 5.49 -3.63
CA GLU A 484 -14.13 4.22 -3.98
C GLU A 484 -13.57 3.05 -3.17
N LEU A 485 -12.25 2.95 -3.05
CA LEU A 485 -11.61 1.95 -2.20
C LEU A 485 -12.00 2.14 -0.73
N SER A 486 -12.03 3.39 -0.23
CA SER A 486 -12.50 3.69 1.14
C SER A 486 -13.97 3.28 1.35
N LYS A 487 -14.86 3.53 0.39
CA LYS A 487 -16.26 3.07 0.48
C LYS A 487 -16.39 1.55 0.46
N LYS A 488 -15.54 0.85 -0.29
CA LYS A 488 -15.45 -0.62 -0.22
C LYS A 488 -15.02 -1.04 1.17
N LEU A 489 -13.97 -0.43 1.76
CA LEU A 489 -13.55 -0.69 3.14
C LEU A 489 -14.70 -0.46 4.14
N ASP A 490 -15.33 0.72 4.14
CA ASP A 490 -16.45 1.09 5.02
C ASP A 490 -17.63 0.12 4.96
N ALA A 491 -17.83 -0.56 3.83
CA ALA A 491 -18.87 -1.57 3.65
C ALA A 491 -18.43 -2.94 4.19
N ILE A 492 -17.16 -3.28 3.99
CA ILE A 492 -16.52 -4.49 4.50
C ILE A 492 -16.45 -4.47 6.03
N GLU A 493 -16.05 -3.35 6.65
CA GLU A 493 -16.00 -3.17 8.12
C GLU A 493 -17.37 -3.44 8.78
N LYS A 494 -18.42 -2.80 8.25
CA LYS A 494 -19.80 -2.96 8.73
C LYS A 494 -20.32 -4.39 8.63
N GLN A 495 -19.87 -5.16 7.64
CA GLN A 495 -20.26 -6.56 7.47
C GLN A 495 -19.52 -7.53 8.38
N VAL A 496 -18.27 -7.25 8.74
CA VAL A 496 -17.51 -8.09 9.67
C VAL A 496 -17.72 -7.72 11.14
N GLY A 497 -18.49 -6.65 11.42
CA GLY A 497 -18.87 -6.24 12.77
C GLY A 497 -17.84 -5.41 13.52
N LEU A 498 -17.05 -4.59 12.80
CA LEU A 498 -16.08 -3.65 13.35
C LEU A 498 -16.64 -2.21 13.46
#